data_AF-A0A9E7ZRI7-F1
#
_entry.id   AF-A0A9E7ZRI7-F1
#
_cell.length_a   1.000
_cell.length_b   1.000
_cell.length_c   1.000
_cell.angle_alpha   90.00
_cell.angle_beta   90.00
_cell.angle_gamma   90.00
#
_symmetry.space_group_name_H-M   'P 1'
#
loop_
_entity.id
_entity.type
_entity.pdbx_description
1 polymer ?
#
loop_
_entity_poly.entity_id
_entity_poly.type
_entity_poly.pdbx_seq_one_letter_code
_entity_poly.pdbx_strand_id
1 'polypeptide(L)'
;MALSKQKLAETMVSPETGETLRRDVRPFIVSYKGKSITVELSGYYPENGDEGVHVGDDMAVTDMALRSLKEEVEGMPSPATNRRIRGGA
;
A
#
# COMPACT_ATOMS: atom_id res chain seq x y z
N MET A 1 9.31 -7.01 23.26
CA MET A 1 10.01 -5.89 22.60
C MET A 1 9.10 -5.34 21.52
N ALA A 2 8.34 -4.30 21.82
CA ALA A 2 7.53 -3.62 20.80
C ALA A 2 8.49 -2.67 20.06
N LEU A 3 8.75 -2.96 18.79
CA LEU A 3 9.39 -2.02 17.87
C LEU A 3 8.54 -0.75 17.92
N SER A 4 9.05 0.26 18.61
CA SER A 4 8.54 1.61 18.59
C SER A 4 8.57 2.06 17.14
N LYS A 5 7.43 1.91 16.44
CA LYS A 5 7.17 2.54 15.15
C LYS A 5 7.58 3.99 15.34
N GLN A 6 8.66 4.39 14.65
CA GLN A 6 9.13 5.76 14.60
C GLN A 6 7.88 6.63 14.43
N LYS A 7 7.60 7.50 15.40
CA LYS A 7 6.42 8.36 15.37
C LYS A 7 6.65 9.33 14.23
N LEU A 8 6.18 8.97 13.04
CA LEU A 8 6.19 9.84 11.88
C LEU A 8 5.52 11.16 12.30
N ALA A 9 6.12 12.28 11.88
CA ALA A 9 5.60 13.60 12.22
C ALA A 9 4.15 13.71 11.73
N GLU A 10 3.30 14.44 12.43
CA GLU A 10 1.89 14.59 12.02
C GLU A 10 1.74 15.45 10.76
N THR A 11 2.76 16.26 10.46
CA THR A 11 2.81 17.15 9.30
C THR A 11 4.18 17.13 8.65
N MET A 12 4.24 17.38 7.34
CA MET A 12 5.49 17.63 6.62
C MET A 12 5.30 18.69 5.53
N VAL A 13 6.41 19.23 5.02
CA VAL A 13 6.39 20.12 3.86
C VAL A 13 6.59 19.28 2.59
N SER A 14 5.69 19.42 1.62
CA SER A 14 5.80 18.79 0.30
C SER A 14 7.11 19.23 -0.37
N PRO A 15 7.98 18.31 -0.81
CA PRO A 15 9.21 18.69 -1.51
C PRO A 15 8.93 19.29 -2.90
N GLU A 16 7.80 18.92 -3.51
CA GLU A 16 7.43 19.35 -4.86
C GLU A 16 6.68 20.69 -4.87
N THR A 17 5.77 20.90 -3.92
CA THR A 17 4.88 22.07 -3.90
C THR A 17 5.18 23.06 -2.77
N GLY A 18 5.94 22.65 -1.74
CA GLY A 18 6.17 23.45 -0.53
C GLY A 18 4.96 23.54 0.40
N GLU A 19 3.87 22.83 0.12
CA GLU A 19 2.65 22.87 0.92
C GLU A 19 2.77 22.06 2.22
N THR A 20 2.01 22.44 3.24
CA THR A 20 1.92 21.65 4.47
C THR A 20 0.99 20.47 4.27
N LEU A 21 1.58 19.27 4.24
CA LEU A 21 0.87 18.02 4.15
C LEU A 21 0.61 17.47 5.55
N ARG A 22 -0.57 16.92 5.77
CA ARG A 22 -0.96 16.29 7.04
C ARG A 22 -1.03 14.79 6.88
N ARG A 23 -0.61 14.09 7.93
CA ARG A 23 -0.72 12.65 7.99
C ARG A 23 -2.18 12.26 8.02
N ASP A 24 -2.61 11.52 7.01
CA ASP A 24 -3.99 11.08 6.86
C ASP A 24 -4.03 9.72 6.15
N VAL A 25 -5.21 9.10 6.14
CA VAL A 25 -5.45 7.82 5.47
C VAL A 25 -6.58 8.02 4.48
N ARG A 26 -6.31 7.78 3.20
CA ARG A 26 -7.30 7.98 2.14
C ARG A 26 -7.57 6.70 1.37
N PRO A 27 -8.83 6.47 0.93
CA PRO A 27 -9.15 5.36 0.06
C PRO A 27 -8.42 5.50 -1.28
N PHE A 28 -7.62 4.50 -1.63
CA PHE A 28 -6.88 4.42 -2.88
C PHE A 28 -7.30 3.19 -3.67
N ILE A 29 -7.60 3.38 -4.96
CA ILE A 29 -8.06 2.30 -5.83
C ILE A 29 -6.86 1.69 -6.54
N VAL A 30 -6.50 0.47 -6.16
CA VAL A 30 -5.50 -0.33 -6.86
C VAL A 30 -6.21 -1.10 -7.98
N SER A 31 -5.81 -0.88 -9.22
CA SER A 31 -6.40 -1.55 -10.38
C SER A 31 -5.39 -2.42 -11.10
N TYR A 32 -5.78 -3.64 -11.46
CA TYR A 32 -4.95 -4.61 -12.18
C TYR A 32 -5.79 -5.47 -13.11
N LYS A 33 -5.45 -5.47 -14.41
CA LYS A 33 -6.09 -6.30 -15.46
C LYS A 33 -7.63 -6.33 -15.40
N GLY A 34 -8.25 -5.15 -15.22
CA GLY A 34 -9.71 -5.00 -15.19
C GLY A 34 -10.37 -5.32 -13.84
N LYS A 35 -9.61 -5.74 -12.82
CA LYS A 35 -10.06 -5.79 -11.42
C LYS A 35 -9.54 -4.60 -10.65
N SER A 36 -10.27 -4.17 -9.64
CA SER A 36 -9.88 -3.10 -8.74
C SER A 36 -10.23 -3.41 -7.30
N ILE A 37 -9.41 -2.93 -6.37
CA ILE A 37 -9.64 -3.02 -4.93
C ILE A 37 -9.35 -1.67 -4.31
N THR A 38 -10.21 -1.23 -3.39
CA THR A 38 -9.99 -0.02 -2.60
C THR A 38 -9.26 -0.40 -1.33
N VAL A 39 -8.13 0.26 -1.07
CA VAL A 39 -7.35 0.12 0.16
C VAL A 39 -7.24 1.44 0.88
N GLU A 40 -7.10 1.39 2.19
CA GLU A 40 -6.79 2.55 3.01
C GLU A 40 -5.29 2.84 2.95
N LEU A 41 -4.92 3.83 2.14
CA LEU A 41 -3.53 4.21 1.94
C LEU A 41 -3.15 5.33 2.90
N SER A 42 -2.18 5.04 3.77
CA SER A 42 -1.60 6.06 4.65
C SER A 42 -0.64 6.95 3.87
N GLY A 43 -0.63 8.23 4.17
CA GLY A 43 0.23 9.19 3.49
C GLY A 43 0.16 10.57 4.13
N TYR A 44 0.93 11.49 3.57
CA TYR A 44 0.84 12.91 3.87
C TYR A 44 0.09 13.59 2.75
N TYR A 45 -1.12 14.05 3.04
CA TYR A 45 -2.00 14.65 2.05
C TYR A 45 -2.17 16.14 2.30
N PRO A 46 -2.28 16.96 1.24
CA PRO A 46 -2.67 18.35 1.37
C PRO A 46 -4.15 18.45 1.73
N GLU A 47 -4.56 19.59 2.27
CA GLU A 47 -5.96 19.83 2.63
C GLU A 47 -6.87 19.81 1.39
N ASN A 48 -6.38 20.32 0.25
CA ASN A 48 -7.15 20.52 -0.99
C ASN A 48 -6.54 19.81 -2.21
N GLY A 49 -6.08 18.56 -2.06
CA GLY A 49 -5.54 17.79 -3.18
C GLY A 49 -5.48 16.30 -2.90
N ASP A 50 -5.34 15.51 -3.96
CA ASP A 50 -5.26 14.04 -3.90
C ASP A 50 -3.83 13.51 -3.95
N GLU A 51 -2.89 14.36 -4.35
CA GLU A 51 -1.48 14.02 -4.46
C GLU A 51 -0.80 14.10 -3.09
N GLY A 52 -0.56 12.94 -2.50
CA GLY A 52 0.07 12.79 -1.20
C GLY A 52 1.48 12.21 -1.28
N VAL A 53 2.28 12.46 -0.24
CA VAL A 53 3.61 11.86 -0.08
C VAL A 53 3.49 10.62 0.79
N HIS A 54 3.93 9.48 0.26
CA HIS A 54 3.98 8.20 0.96
C HIS A 54 5.40 7.93 1.44
N VAL A 55 5.56 7.50 2.70
CA VAL A 55 6.88 7.23 3.30
C VAL A 55 6.93 5.87 3.99
N GLY A 56 8.11 5.25 3.99
CA GLY A 56 8.32 3.96 4.65
C GLY A 56 7.37 2.89 4.12
N ASP A 57 6.57 2.31 5.01
CA ASP A 57 5.68 1.18 4.71
C ASP A 57 4.30 1.59 4.18
N ASP A 58 4.08 2.87 3.89
CA ASP A 58 2.79 3.37 3.38
C ASP A 58 2.33 2.62 2.13
N MET A 59 3.26 2.38 1.20
CA MET A 59 2.96 1.69 -0.06
C MET A 59 2.79 0.18 0.08
N ALA A 60 3.11 -0.40 1.24
CA ALA A 60 3.04 -1.85 1.44
C ALA A 60 1.60 -2.38 1.30
N VAL A 61 0.59 -1.59 1.72
CA VAL A 61 -0.82 -1.97 1.56
C VAL A 61 -1.22 -2.07 0.08
N THR A 62 -0.68 -1.17 -0.74
CA THR A 62 -0.89 -1.13 -2.20
C THR A 62 -0.26 -2.35 -2.87
N ASP A 63 0.96 -2.71 -2.46
CA ASP A 63 1.66 -3.90 -2.97
C ASP A 63 0.95 -5.20 -2.57
N MET A 64 0.44 -5.27 -1.34
CA MET A 64 -0.38 -6.39 -0.87
C MET A 64 -1.66 -6.53 -1.69
N ALA A 65 -2.38 -5.43 -1.89
CA ALA A 65 -3.58 -5.41 -2.73
C ALA A 65 -3.28 -5.81 -4.17
N LEU A 66 -2.21 -5.28 -4.77
CA LEU A 66 -1.81 -5.61 -6.12
C LEU A 66 -1.45 -7.10 -6.24
N ARG A 67 -0.80 -7.67 -5.23
CA ARG A 67 -0.52 -9.10 -5.17
C ARG A 67 -1.80 -9.93 -5.09
N SER A 68 -2.76 -9.56 -4.25
CA SER A 68 -4.06 -10.22 -4.18
C SER A 68 -4.78 -10.20 -5.53
N LEU A 69 -4.77 -9.05 -6.22
CA LEU A 69 -5.35 -8.94 -7.57
C LEU A 69 -4.61 -9.83 -8.59
N LYS A 70 -3.28 -9.92 -8.52
CA LYS A 70 -2.50 -10.81 -9.40
C LYS A 70 -2.85 -12.28 -9.16
N GLU A 71 -2.92 -12.70 -7.90
CA GLU A 71 -3.33 -14.07 -7.54
C GLU A 71 -4.75 -14.37 -8.05
N GLU A 72 -5.68 -13.41 -7.93
CA GLU A 72 -7.07 -13.55 -8.37
C GLU A 72 -7.26 -13.51 -9.89
N VAL A 73 -6.40 -12.80 -10.62
CA VAL A 73 -6.49 -12.68 -12.10
C VAL A 73 -5.71 -13.79 -12.79
N GLU A 74 -4.50 -14.11 -12.32
CA GLU A 74 -3.59 -15.03 -13.00
C GLU A 74 -3.69 -16.46 -12.45
N GLY A 75 -4.34 -16.67 -11.31
CA GLY A 75 -4.45 -17.99 -10.67
C GLY A 75 -3.10 -18.60 -10.28
N MET A 76 -2.01 -17.83 -10.33
CA MET A 76 -0.69 -18.26 -9.87
C MET A 76 -0.63 -18.09 -8.35
N PRO A 77 -0.52 -19.18 -7.57
CA PRO A 77 -0.25 -19.06 -6.16
C PRO A 77 1.11 -18.41 -5.98
N SER A 78 1.17 -17.27 -5.29
CA SER A 78 2.44 -16.73 -4.84
C SER A 78 3.24 -17.81 -4.10
N PRO A 79 4.58 -17.81 -4.17
CA PRO A 79 5.42 -18.85 -3.56
C PRO A 79 5.13 -19.13 -2.07
N ALA A 80 4.53 -18.19 -1.33
CA ALA A 80 4.09 -18.39 0.04
C ALA A 80 3.02 -19.49 0.20
N THR A 81 2.20 -19.73 -0.83
CA THR A 81 1.13 -20.75 -0.84
C THR A 81 1.60 -22.08 -1.44
N ASN A 82 2.77 -22.12 -2.08
CA ASN A 82 3.22 -23.26 -2.87
C ASN A 82 4.02 -24.31 -2.07
N ARG A 83 3.62 -24.56 -0.80
CA ARG A 83 4.12 -25.68 0.01
C ARG A 83 3.05 -26.76 0.16
N ARG A 84 2.49 -27.24 -0.95
CA ARG A 84 1.56 -28.40 -0.90
C ARG A 84 1.63 -29.33 -2.10
N ILE A 85 2.78 -29.39 -2.79
CA ILE A 85 2.98 -30.35 -3.88
C ILE A 85 4.42 -30.89 -3.89
N ARG A 86 4.78 -31.67 -2.86
CA ARG A 86 5.85 -32.67 -2.93
C ARG A 86 5.45 -33.88 -2.11
N GLY A 87 5.34 -35.03 -2.79
CA GLY A 87 5.23 -36.35 -2.18
C GLY A 87 4.10 -37.18 -2.77
N GLY A 88 4.31 -37.80 -3.93
CA GLY A 88 3.37 -38.78 -4.45
C GLY A 88 3.63 -39.21 -5.89
N ALA A 89 4.73 -39.92 -6.12
CA ALA A 89 4.87 -41.08 -7.02
C ALA A 89 6.35 -41.42 -7.15
#